data_AF-A0A2E8NQ46-F1
#
_entry.id   AF-A0A2E8NQ46-F1
#
_cell.length_a   1.000
_cell.length_b   1.000
_cell.length_c   1.000
_cell.angle_alpha   90.00
_cell.angle_beta   90.00
_cell.angle_gamma   90.00
#
_symmetry.space_group_name_H-M   'P 1'
#
loop_
_entity.id
_entity.type
_entity.pdbx_description
1 polymer ?
#
loop_
_entity_poly.entity_id
_entity_poly.type
_entity_poly.pdbx_seq_one_letter_code
_entity_poly.pdbx_strand_id
1 'polypeptide(L)'
;MSSDHHDHPSAWGPHDWSHGAPHNSWSPIIMSAGIAMFLFTLAGAYQWGEFNDAGYVPLIGASLLVVTVGLLVWWRQDMSFDGSYEPKSTGAPFQNIDIRKVAMWVFLMSEMMVFTSLFSTYIRYRLGIESCQEVFESGNWVEGSAVTCFEPASHLIASSWFHLAPGAINTFALIVSSFTVVQALRYAKMVDIDDTVRRRKVTRYLGATWFLAILFLTLKMVEWFVGFPLPEFMHEYNHGDSSIKSLYTEGYLINADSYQHHAYDTHYIETHEGYELPEDSALYAMMQAGTHPGGHMMADIQVSATTFYVTTGTHGAHVFGGIIGLTYMTFKASRGGYTPDNAVSIEYFGLYWHFVDLVWVLVFPFFYLY
;
A
#
# COMPACT_ATOMS: atom_id res chain seq x y z
N MET A 1 -32.64 37.98 -34.11
CA MET A 1 -31.79 36.79 -34.30
C MET A 1 -30.65 36.90 -33.29
N SER A 2 -30.82 36.37 -32.08
CA SER A 2 -29.68 36.05 -31.23
C SER A 2 -29.12 34.73 -31.75
N SER A 3 -27.85 34.71 -32.09
CA SER A 3 -27.12 33.50 -32.41
C SER A 3 -26.87 32.74 -31.11
N ASP A 4 -27.74 31.77 -30.81
CA ASP A 4 -27.48 30.74 -29.81
C ASP A 4 -26.34 29.86 -30.34
N HIS A 5 -25.10 30.29 -30.10
CA HIS A 5 -23.94 29.42 -30.24
C HIS A 5 -24.01 28.41 -29.10
N HIS A 6 -24.57 27.24 -29.40
CA HIS A 6 -24.36 26.04 -28.60
C HIS A 6 -22.88 25.66 -28.74
N ASP A 7 -22.02 26.22 -27.89
CA ASP A 7 -20.63 25.78 -27.76
C ASP A 7 -20.64 24.33 -27.27
N HIS A 8 -20.47 23.39 -28.19
CA HIS A 8 -20.28 21.99 -27.83
C HIS A 8 -19.02 21.88 -26.97
N PRO A 9 -19.10 21.34 -25.74
CA PRO A 9 -17.93 21.20 -24.88
C PRO A 9 -16.84 20.41 -25.62
N SER A 10 -15.62 20.96 -25.62
CA SER A 10 -14.50 20.34 -26.32
C SER A 10 -14.20 18.96 -25.75
N ALA A 11 -13.81 18.01 -26.60
CA ALA A 11 -13.51 16.64 -26.19
C ALA A 11 -12.24 16.48 -25.33
N TRP A 12 -11.59 17.60 -25.00
CA TRP A 12 -10.33 17.73 -24.25
C TRP A 12 -10.44 18.66 -23.03
N GLY A 13 -11.52 19.45 -22.94
CA GLY A 13 -11.71 20.51 -21.94
C GLY A 13 -12.67 20.11 -20.83
N PRO A 14 -12.81 20.96 -19.79
CA PRO A 14 -13.76 20.73 -18.71
C PRO A 14 -15.17 20.50 -19.24
N HIS A 15 -15.89 19.58 -18.61
CA HIS A 15 -17.24 19.25 -19.00
C HIS A 15 -18.23 20.11 -18.22
N ASP A 16 -19.13 20.79 -18.93
CA ASP A 16 -20.26 21.47 -18.31
C ASP A 16 -21.37 20.45 -18.04
N TRP A 17 -21.43 19.99 -16.79
CA TRP A 17 -22.44 19.03 -16.34
C TRP A 17 -23.82 19.66 -16.10
N SER A 18 -23.97 20.99 -16.20
CA SER A 18 -25.26 21.66 -15.99
C SER A 18 -26.27 21.40 -17.12
N HIS A 19 -25.79 21.03 -18.31
CA HIS A 19 -26.60 20.75 -19.51
C HIS A 19 -26.70 19.25 -19.86
N GLY A 20 -26.26 18.35 -18.97
CA GLY A 20 -26.26 16.89 -19.17
C GLY A 20 -24.88 16.30 -19.43
N ALA A 21 -24.81 14.96 -19.55
CA ALA A 21 -23.55 14.27 -19.78
C ALA A 21 -23.01 14.59 -21.18
N PRO A 22 -21.80 15.15 -21.31
CA PRO A 22 -21.22 15.47 -22.61
C PRO A 22 -20.91 14.19 -23.40
N HIS A 23 -21.25 14.22 -24.68
CA HIS A 23 -21.25 13.04 -25.54
C HIS A 23 -19.90 12.77 -26.23
N ASN A 24 -18.84 13.52 -25.91
CA ASN A 24 -17.53 13.45 -26.57
C ASN A 24 -16.36 13.50 -25.57
N SER A 25 -15.87 12.34 -25.10
CA SER A 25 -14.57 12.25 -24.42
C SER A 25 -13.65 11.28 -25.16
N TRP A 26 -12.41 11.73 -25.42
CA TRP A 26 -11.35 10.86 -25.95
C TRP A 26 -10.68 10.02 -24.87
N SER A 27 -10.88 10.34 -23.59
CA SER A 27 -10.14 9.70 -22.51
C SER A 27 -10.31 8.16 -22.48
N PRO A 28 -11.54 7.60 -22.58
CA PRO A 28 -11.68 6.14 -22.57
C PRO A 28 -10.87 5.44 -23.66
N ILE A 29 -10.87 5.99 -24.89
CA ILE A 29 -10.13 5.43 -26.02
C ILE A 29 -8.62 5.54 -25.80
N ILE A 30 -8.13 6.70 -25.36
CA ILE A 30 -6.71 6.93 -25.07
C ILE A 30 -6.24 6.00 -23.96
N MET A 31 -7.01 5.88 -22.88
CA MET A 31 -6.69 5.00 -21.76
C MET A 31 -6.68 3.52 -22.18
N SER A 32 -7.70 3.05 -22.89
CA SER A 32 -7.74 1.66 -23.38
C SER A 32 -6.58 1.33 -24.31
N ALA A 33 -6.24 2.24 -25.24
CA ALA A 33 -5.08 2.07 -26.11
C ALA A 33 -3.77 2.06 -25.32
N GLY A 34 -3.60 2.98 -24.37
CA GLY A 34 -2.42 3.04 -23.50
C GLY A 34 -2.26 1.79 -22.63
N ILE A 35 -3.36 1.29 -22.05
CA ILE A 35 -3.36 0.05 -21.25
C ILE A 35 -2.99 -1.15 -22.13
N ALA A 36 -3.57 -1.25 -23.32
CA ALA A 36 -3.21 -2.33 -24.26
C ALA A 36 -1.71 -2.28 -24.62
N MET A 37 -1.20 -1.10 -24.99
CA MET A 37 0.23 -0.92 -25.27
C MET A 37 1.10 -1.28 -24.07
N PHE A 38 0.72 -0.87 -22.87
CA PHE A 38 1.44 -1.19 -21.63
C PHE A 38 1.48 -2.69 -21.40
N LEU A 39 0.35 -3.39 -21.51
CA LEU A 39 0.30 -4.85 -21.32
C LEU A 39 1.14 -5.60 -22.36
N PHE A 40 1.10 -5.22 -23.64
CA PHE A 40 1.90 -5.87 -24.69
C PHE A 40 3.40 -5.60 -24.54
N THR A 41 3.78 -4.37 -24.20
CA THR A 41 5.19 -3.99 -24.02
C THR A 41 5.78 -4.57 -22.75
N LEU A 42 4.99 -4.64 -21.66
CA LEU A 42 5.38 -5.31 -20.43
C LEU A 42 5.53 -6.82 -20.67
N ALA A 43 4.56 -7.47 -21.33
CA ALA A 43 4.66 -8.89 -21.66
C ALA A 43 5.86 -9.20 -22.56
N GLY A 44 6.21 -8.31 -23.50
CA GLY A 44 7.39 -8.46 -24.34
C GLY A 44 8.73 -8.30 -23.61
N ALA A 45 8.77 -7.54 -22.51
CA ALA A 45 9.98 -7.33 -21.72
C ALA A 45 10.43 -8.58 -20.93
N TYR A 46 9.50 -9.51 -20.67
CA TYR A 46 9.74 -10.69 -19.86
C TYR A 46 9.62 -11.97 -20.68
N GLN A 47 10.54 -12.90 -20.45
CA GLN A 47 10.47 -14.25 -20.99
C GLN A 47 10.67 -15.25 -19.86
N TRP A 48 9.70 -16.13 -19.63
CA TRP A 48 9.71 -17.11 -18.54
C TRP A 48 9.92 -16.51 -17.13
N GLY A 49 9.47 -15.28 -16.91
CA GLY A 49 9.61 -14.57 -15.63
C GLY A 49 10.92 -13.79 -15.49
N GLU A 50 11.85 -13.95 -16.42
CA GLU A 50 13.10 -13.18 -16.44
C GLU A 50 12.98 -11.95 -17.33
N PHE A 51 13.55 -10.84 -16.86
CA PHE A 51 13.67 -9.62 -17.64
C PHE A 51 14.72 -9.80 -18.74
N ASN A 52 14.28 -9.87 -19.99
CA ASN A 52 15.12 -10.32 -21.10
C ASN A 52 15.63 -9.16 -21.98
N ASP A 53 14.79 -8.15 -22.26
CA ASP A 53 15.12 -7.09 -23.21
C ASP A 53 14.83 -5.68 -22.65
N ALA A 54 15.91 -4.97 -22.35
CA ALA A 54 15.87 -3.59 -21.88
C ALA A 54 15.32 -2.59 -22.91
N GLY A 55 15.25 -2.97 -24.19
CA GLY A 55 14.63 -2.18 -25.26
C GLY A 55 13.14 -1.91 -25.05
N TYR A 56 12.46 -2.74 -24.25
CA TYR A 56 11.06 -2.53 -23.89
C TYR A 56 10.85 -1.45 -22.81
N VAL A 57 11.88 -1.09 -22.03
CA VAL A 57 11.77 -0.06 -20.98
C VAL A 57 11.25 1.29 -21.49
N PRO A 58 11.81 1.89 -22.55
CA PRO A 58 11.27 3.14 -23.10
C PRO A 58 9.84 2.98 -23.66
N LEU A 59 9.50 1.81 -24.19
CA LEU A 59 8.15 1.50 -24.70
C LEU A 59 7.12 1.38 -23.57
N ILE A 60 7.50 0.77 -22.45
CA ILE A 60 6.70 0.73 -21.22
C ILE A 60 6.48 2.16 -20.71
N GLY A 61 7.54 2.97 -20.65
CA GLY A 61 7.46 4.37 -20.24
C GLY A 61 6.53 5.20 -21.14
N ALA A 62 6.63 5.03 -22.46
CA ALA A 62 5.73 5.68 -23.42
C ALA A 62 4.28 5.22 -23.25
N SER A 63 4.04 3.93 -23.01
CA SER A 63 2.70 3.39 -22.80
C SER A 63 2.06 3.94 -21.52
N LEU A 64 2.80 3.99 -20.41
CA LEU A 64 2.37 4.60 -19.15
C LEU A 64 2.07 6.10 -19.30
N LEU A 65 2.85 6.81 -20.13
CA LEU A 65 2.58 8.21 -20.45
C LEU A 65 1.23 8.38 -21.18
N VAL A 66 0.91 7.51 -22.15
CA VAL A 66 -0.39 7.55 -22.86
C VAL A 66 -1.54 7.31 -21.87
N VAL A 67 -1.40 6.33 -20.97
CA VAL A 67 -2.40 6.09 -19.91
C VAL A 67 -2.56 7.33 -19.01
N THR A 68 -1.44 7.94 -18.61
CA THR A 68 -1.45 9.14 -17.76
C THR A 68 -2.10 10.32 -18.45
N VAL A 69 -1.84 10.54 -19.74
CA VAL A 69 -2.52 11.58 -20.53
C VAL A 69 -4.03 11.32 -20.57
N GLY A 70 -4.46 10.09 -20.83
CA GLY A 70 -5.87 9.71 -20.80
C GLY A 70 -6.52 10.00 -19.44
N LEU A 71 -5.86 9.60 -18.35
CA LEU A 71 -6.30 9.85 -16.98
C LEU A 71 -6.38 11.35 -16.67
N LEU A 72 -5.39 12.15 -17.06
CA LEU A 72 -5.40 13.60 -16.84
C LEU A 72 -6.50 14.31 -17.61
N VAL A 73 -6.79 13.86 -18.84
CA VAL A 73 -7.93 14.38 -19.62
C VAL A 73 -9.24 14.07 -18.91
N TRP A 74 -9.44 12.82 -18.46
CA TRP A 74 -10.64 12.46 -17.70
C TRP A 74 -10.75 13.21 -16.38
N TRP A 75 -9.65 13.31 -15.64
CA TRP A 75 -9.60 14.07 -14.40
C TRP A 75 -10.02 15.52 -14.63
N ARG A 76 -9.45 16.18 -15.65
CA ARG A 76 -9.81 17.57 -16.00
C ARG A 76 -11.28 17.73 -16.42
N GLN A 77 -11.85 16.70 -17.05
CA GLN A 77 -13.25 16.69 -17.48
C GLN A 77 -14.21 16.54 -16.30
N ASP A 78 -13.91 15.62 -15.38
CA ASP A 78 -14.82 15.23 -14.32
C ASP A 78 -14.66 16.06 -13.03
N MET A 79 -13.45 16.56 -12.75
CA MET A 79 -13.12 17.22 -11.50
C MET A 79 -12.98 18.74 -11.67
N SER A 80 -13.92 19.51 -11.10
CA SER A 80 -13.86 20.99 -11.11
C SER A 80 -12.99 21.57 -9.99
N PHE A 81 -12.10 22.48 -10.36
CA PHE A 81 -11.14 23.14 -9.46
C PHE A 81 -11.66 24.46 -8.87
N ASP A 82 -12.66 25.05 -9.50
CA ASP A 82 -13.26 26.36 -9.22
C ASP A 82 -14.49 26.27 -8.31
N GLY A 83 -14.92 25.05 -7.96
CA GLY A 83 -16.09 24.83 -7.12
C GLY A 83 -17.41 25.02 -7.87
N SER A 84 -17.39 25.17 -9.20
CA SER A 84 -18.61 25.13 -10.00
C SER A 84 -19.10 23.68 -10.03
N TYR A 85 -20.15 23.42 -9.24
CA TYR A 85 -21.03 22.25 -9.29
C TYR A 85 -20.38 20.86 -9.46
N GLU A 86 -20.41 20.04 -8.41
CA GLU A 86 -20.18 18.59 -8.54
C GLU A 86 -21.45 17.92 -9.13
N PRO A 87 -21.33 17.15 -10.23
CA PRO A 87 -22.48 16.49 -10.86
C PRO A 87 -23.15 15.48 -9.92
N LYS A 88 -24.38 15.79 -9.52
CA LYS A 88 -25.26 14.88 -8.77
C LYS A 88 -26.23 14.23 -9.75
N SER A 89 -26.22 12.91 -9.80
CA SER A 89 -27.15 12.13 -10.61
C SER A 89 -27.78 11.06 -9.74
N THR A 90 -29.09 10.90 -9.86
CA THR A 90 -29.85 9.80 -9.27
C THR A 90 -30.41 8.92 -10.39
N GLY A 91 -30.69 7.65 -10.11
CA GLY A 91 -31.18 6.72 -11.11
C GLY A 91 -31.81 5.48 -10.48
N ALA A 92 -32.66 4.76 -11.21
CA ALA A 92 -33.23 3.50 -10.74
C ALA A 92 -32.12 2.43 -10.60
N PRO A 93 -32.11 1.60 -9.54
CA PRO A 93 -33.11 1.48 -8.48
C PRO A 93 -32.94 2.46 -7.29
N PHE A 94 -31.86 3.23 -7.24
CA PHE A 94 -31.48 4.10 -6.11
C PHE A 94 -31.87 5.56 -6.31
N GLN A 95 -33.17 5.85 -6.39
CA GLN A 95 -33.68 7.20 -6.72
C GLN A 95 -33.32 8.31 -5.70
N ASN A 96 -32.99 7.94 -4.46
CA ASN A 96 -32.67 8.89 -3.37
C ASN A 96 -31.18 8.92 -2.99
N ILE A 97 -30.32 8.22 -3.72
CA ILE A 97 -28.88 8.15 -3.45
C ILE A 97 -28.13 8.59 -4.70
N ASP A 98 -27.11 9.42 -4.50
CA ASP A 98 -26.22 9.82 -5.59
C ASP A 98 -25.55 8.59 -6.20
N ILE A 99 -25.60 8.45 -7.53
CA ILE A 99 -25.06 7.30 -8.25
C ILE A 99 -23.55 7.15 -8.03
N ARG A 100 -22.82 8.27 -7.87
CA ARG A 100 -21.39 8.28 -7.56
C ARG A 100 -21.11 7.68 -6.18
N LYS A 101 -22.00 7.89 -5.21
CA LYS A 101 -21.88 7.28 -3.88
C LYS A 101 -22.05 5.76 -3.95
N VAL A 102 -23.05 5.29 -4.70
CA VAL A 102 -23.26 3.85 -4.93
C VAL A 102 -22.07 3.25 -5.68
N ALA A 103 -21.54 3.93 -6.70
CA ALA A 103 -20.35 3.50 -7.43
C ALA A 103 -19.13 3.39 -6.50
N MET A 104 -18.94 4.35 -5.59
CA MET A 104 -17.89 4.26 -4.57
C MET A 104 -18.08 3.06 -3.63
N TRP A 105 -19.30 2.74 -3.23
CA TRP A 105 -19.53 1.53 -2.43
C TRP A 105 -19.18 0.25 -3.19
N VAL A 106 -19.58 0.15 -4.46
CA VAL A 106 -19.25 -1.00 -5.31
C VAL A 106 -17.73 -1.13 -5.49
N PHE A 107 -17.05 -0.01 -5.76
CA PHE A 107 -15.59 0.03 -5.85
C PHE A 107 -14.92 -0.42 -4.54
N LEU A 108 -15.36 0.10 -3.38
CA LEU A 108 -14.78 -0.32 -2.11
C LEU A 108 -15.08 -1.79 -1.78
N MET A 109 -16.23 -2.31 -2.18
CA MET A 109 -16.53 -3.73 -2.05
C MET A 109 -15.61 -4.59 -2.92
N SER A 110 -15.27 -4.16 -4.14
CA SER A 110 -14.31 -4.90 -4.97
C SER A 110 -12.90 -4.87 -4.37
N GLU A 111 -12.47 -3.73 -3.85
CA GLU A 111 -11.16 -3.65 -3.17
C GLU A 111 -11.13 -4.51 -1.89
N MET A 112 -12.23 -4.57 -1.14
CA MET A 112 -12.34 -5.46 0.02
C MET A 112 -12.20 -6.93 -0.40
N MET A 113 -12.75 -7.33 -1.54
CA MET A 113 -12.58 -8.70 -2.06
C MET A 113 -11.13 -8.99 -2.45
N VAL A 114 -10.44 -8.04 -3.08
CA VAL A 114 -9.01 -8.16 -3.42
C VAL A 114 -8.19 -8.37 -2.13
N PHE A 115 -8.31 -7.50 -1.13
CA PHE A 115 -7.58 -7.68 0.12
C PHE A 115 -7.97 -8.95 0.88
N THR A 116 -9.25 -9.32 0.88
CA THR A 116 -9.70 -10.58 1.50
C THR A 116 -9.01 -11.79 0.86
N SER A 117 -8.81 -11.78 -0.46
CA SER A 117 -8.10 -12.85 -1.15
C SER A 117 -6.61 -12.90 -0.76
N LEU A 118 -5.96 -11.74 -0.61
CA LEU A 118 -4.57 -11.64 -0.18
C LEU A 118 -4.38 -12.13 1.27
N PHE A 119 -5.24 -11.68 2.20
CA PHE A 119 -5.25 -12.17 3.58
C PHE A 119 -5.54 -13.67 3.66
N SER A 120 -6.53 -14.17 2.91
CA SER A 120 -6.86 -15.59 2.91
C SER A 120 -5.69 -16.44 2.38
N THR A 121 -4.98 -15.94 1.36
CA THR A 121 -3.81 -16.60 0.79
C THR A 121 -2.68 -16.67 1.81
N TYR A 122 -2.38 -15.55 2.49
CA TYR A 122 -1.39 -15.51 3.56
C TYR A 122 -1.73 -16.51 4.68
N ILE A 123 -2.96 -16.50 5.20
CA ILE A 123 -3.37 -17.41 6.29
C ILE A 123 -3.25 -18.88 5.87
N ARG A 124 -3.63 -19.22 4.63
CA ARG A 124 -3.51 -20.60 4.13
C ARG A 124 -2.07 -21.06 4.03
N TYR A 125 -1.15 -20.21 3.56
CA TYR A 125 0.26 -20.57 3.51
C TYR A 125 0.89 -20.60 4.89
N ARG A 126 0.56 -19.62 5.75
CA ARG A 126 1.02 -19.54 7.14
C ARG A 126 0.65 -20.76 7.98
N LEU A 127 -0.55 -21.32 7.77
CA LEU A 127 -1.04 -22.49 8.51
C LEU A 127 -0.80 -23.82 7.79
N GLY A 128 -0.46 -23.78 6.50
CA GLY A 128 -0.33 -24.97 5.65
C GLY A 128 1.11 -25.39 5.36
N ILE A 129 2.07 -24.46 5.47
CA ILE A 129 3.50 -24.72 5.31
C ILE A 129 4.12 -24.75 6.70
N GLU A 130 4.96 -25.75 6.97
CA GLU A 130 5.69 -25.89 8.25
C GLU A 130 6.56 -24.67 8.52
N SER A 131 6.65 -24.27 9.80
CA SER A 131 7.47 -23.12 10.17
C SER A 131 8.95 -23.45 10.00
N CYS A 132 9.76 -22.45 9.62
CA CYS A 132 11.19 -22.67 9.44
C CYS A 132 11.89 -23.13 10.74
N GLN A 133 11.39 -22.71 11.90
CA GLN A 133 11.86 -23.20 13.19
C GLN A 133 11.60 -24.69 13.40
N GLU A 134 10.38 -25.19 13.15
CA GLU A 134 10.06 -26.62 13.29
C GLU A 134 10.88 -27.47 12.31
N VAL A 135 11.05 -27.00 11.07
CA VAL A 135 11.88 -27.68 10.07
C VAL A 135 13.34 -27.76 10.53
N PHE A 136 13.89 -26.66 11.07
CA PHE A 136 15.23 -26.63 11.63
C PHE A 136 15.38 -27.62 12.79
N GLU A 137 14.49 -27.56 13.77
CA GLU A 137 14.48 -28.42 14.96
C GLU A 137 14.23 -29.90 14.64
N SER A 138 13.60 -30.21 13.50
CA SER A 138 13.40 -31.58 13.03
C SER A 138 14.70 -32.27 12.60
N GLY A 139 15.72 -31.50 12.21
CA GLY A 139 16.96 -32.01 11.62
C GLY A 139 16.80 -32.64 10.22
N ASN A 140 15.62 -32.55 9.60
CA ASN A 140 15.35 -33.10 8.27
C ASN A 140 15.76 -32.15 7.13
N TRP A 141 16.94 -31.55 7.24
CA TRP A 141 17.50 -30.65 6.24
C TRP A 141 18.96 -31.03 5.94
N VAL A 142 19.48 -30.55 4.81
CA VAL A 142 20.86 -30.82 4.41
C VAL A 142 21.53 -29.48 4.17
N GLU A 143 22.69 -29.29 4.81
CA GLU A 143 23.50 -28.08 4.64
C GLU A 143 23.83 -27.83 3.16
N GLY A 144 23.68 -26.58 2.71
CA GLY A 144 23.88 -26.18 1.32
C GLY A 144 22.69 -26.44 0.39
N SER A 145 21.58 -27.00 0.89
CA SER A 145 20.32 -27.09 0.15
C SER A 145 19.25 -26.20 0.78
N ALA A 146 18.52 -25.45 -0.06
CA ALA A 146 17.39 -24.65 0.40
C ALA A 146 16.18 -25.54 0.67
N VAL A 147 15.54 -25.35 1.82
CA VAL A 147 14.34 -26.07 2.23
C VAL A 147 13.16 -25.09 2.27
N THR A 148 12.06 -25.45 1.62
CA THR A 148 10.84 -24.64 1.64
C THR A 148 10.21 -24.70 3.04
N CYS A 149 10.11 -23.54 3.68
CA CYS A 149 9.47 -23.39 4.99
C CYS A 149 8.85 -21.99 5.09
N PHE A 150 7.94 -21.80 6.05
CA PHE A 150 7.26 -20.52 6.21
C PHE A 150 7.93 -19.65 7.27
N GLU A 151 8.55 -18.55 6.82
CA GLU A 151 9.12 -17.54 7.71
C GLU A 151 8.33 -16.22 7.64
N PRO A 152 7.60 -15.84 8.69
CA PRO A 152 6.80 -14.61 8.68
C PRO A 152 7.72 -13.38 8.83
N ALA A 153 7.38 -12.29 8.15
CA ALA A 153 8.10 -11.03 8.31
C ALA A 153 8.05 -10.51 9.76
N SER A 154 7.03 -10.89 10.53
CA SER A 154 6.89 -10.55 11.95
C SER A 154 8.06 -11.05 12.79
N HIS A 155 8.75 -12.14 12.44
CA HIS A 155 9.91 -12.61 13.20
C HIS A 155 11.07 -11.60 13.15
N LEU A 156 11.31 -10.99 11.98
CA LEU A 156 12.28 -9.90 11.82
C LEU A 156 11.80 -8.59 12.43
N ILE A 157 10.54 -8.24 12.21
CA ILE A 157 10.02 -6.90 12.54
C ILE A 157 9.63 -6.79 14.03
N ALA A 158 9.20 -7.88 14.66
CA ALA A 158 8.85 -7.92 16.07
C ALA A 158 10.02 -8.33 16.97
N SER A 159 11.18 -8.64 16.40
CA SER A 159 12.40 -9.04 17.13
C SER A 159 12.83 -8.01 18.19
N SER A 160 12.59 -6.72 17.93
CA SER A 160 12.84 -5.66 18.89
C SER A 160 11.75 -4.59 18.89
N TRP A 161 11.56 -3.95 20.05
CA TRP A 161 10.67 -2.79 20.17
C TRP A 161 11.03 -1.69 19.16
N PHE A 162 12.31 -1.53 18.83
CA PHE A 162 12.76 -0.52 17.89
C PHE A 162 12.38 -0.85 16.45
N HIS A 163 12.34 -2.13 16.06
CA HIS A 163 11.80 -2.55 14.77
C HIS A 163 10.28 -2.35 14.69
N LEU A 164 9.55 -2.60 15.79
CA LEU A 164 8.09 -2.49 15.83
C LEU A 164 7.58 -1.04 15.95
N ALA A 165 8.31 -0.17 16.66
CA ALA A 165 7.87 1.18 16.99
C ALA A 165 7.55 2.08 15.77
N PRO A 166 8.36 2.12 14.69
CA PRO A 166 8.00 2.83 13.47
C PRO A 166 6.68 2.35 12.86
N GLY A 167 6.43 1.03 12.89
CA GLY A 167 5.16 0.43 12.45
C GLY A 167 3.98 0.87 13.33
N ALA A 168 4.15 0.87 14.65
CA ALA A 168 3.13 1.30 15.60
C ALA A 168 2.80 2.80 15.46
N ILE A 169 3.83 3.66 15.34
CA ILE A 169 3.67 5.11 15.11
C ILE A 169 2.91 5.35 13.80
N ASN A 170 3.21 4.58 12.76
CA ASN A 170 2.51 4.63 11.48
C ASN A 170 1.03 4.28 11.59
N THR A 171 0.67 3.27 12.38
CA THR A 171 -0.72 2.94 12.65
C THR A 171 -1.46 4.11 13.32
N PHE A 172 -0.83 4.77 14.30
CA PHE A 172 -1.41 5.99 14.88
C PHE A 172 -1.53 7.13 13.87
N ALA A 173 -0.52 7.31 13.00
CA ALA A 173 -0.55 8.35 11.96
C ALA A 173 -1.75 8.17 11.02
N LEU A 174 -2.05 6.93 10.60
CA LEU A 174 -3.21 6.64 9.74
C LEU A 174 -4.54 6.86 10.47
N ILE A 175 -4.69 6.39 11.72
CA ILE A 175 -5.90 6.60 12.51
C ILE A 175 -6.17 8.10 12.73
N VAL A 176 -5.13 8.87 13.07
CA VAL A 176 -5.24 10.34 13.20
C VAL A 176 -5.58 10.97 11.86
N SER A 177 -5.00 10.49 10.75
CA SER A 177 -5.30 10.99 9.42
C SER A 177 -6.77 10.78 9.05
N SER A 178 -7.36 9.63 9.35
CA SER A 178 -8.79 9.35 9.22
C SER A 178 -9.65 10.36 9.98
N PHE A 179 -9.31 10.63 11.24
CA PHE A 179 -10.01 11.65 12.02
C PHE A 179 -9.91 13.04 11.37
N THR A 180 -8.75 13.43 10.86
CA THR A 180 -8.59 14.73 10.20
C THR A 180 -9.46 14.88 8.94
N VAL A 181 -9.68 13.80 8.15
CA VAL A 181 -10.58 13.84 6.99
C VAL A 181 -12.03 14.09 7.41
N VAL A 182 -12.49 13.43 8.48
CA VAL A 182 -13.84 13.67 9.04
C VAL A 182 -14.00 15.12 9.48
N GLN A 183 -12.97 15.69 10.11
CA GLN A 183 -12.99 17.08 10.53
C GLN A 183 -13.00 18.04 9.32
N ALA A 184 -12.28 17.72 8.25
CA ALA A 184 -12.36 18.46 7.00
C ALA A 184 -13.79 18.47 6.43
N LEU A 185 -14.45 17.30 6.38
CA LEU A 185 -15.83 17.17 5.90
C LEU A 185 -16.81 17.96 6.78
N ARG A 186 -16.66 17.87 8.11
CA ARG A 186 -17.48 18.59 9.07
C ARG A 186 -17.42 20.10 8.82
N TYR A 187 -16.22 20.67 8.71
CA TYR A 187 -16.07 22.10 8.46
C TYR A 187 -16.50 22.51 7.05
N ALA A 188 -16.35 21.63 6.06
CA ALA A 188 -16.84 21.90 4.71
C ALA A 188 -18.38 22.03 4.66
N LYS A 189 -19.11 21.23 5.44
CA LYS A 189 -20.59 21.22 5.50
C LYS A 189 -21.22 22.22 6.48
N MET A 190 -20.45 22.87 7.35
CA MET A 190 -20.98 23.86 8.31
C MET A 190 -21.53 25.10 7.59
N VAL A 191 -22.80 25.47 7.81
CA VAL A 191 -23.43 26.62 7.12
C VAL A 191 -23.16 27.94 7.86
N ASP A 192 -22.89 27.88 9.15
CA ASP A 192 -22.80 29.00 10.11
C ASP A 192 -21.41 29.63 10.24
N ILE A 193 -20.50 29.36 9.30
CA ILE A 193 -19.11 29.84 9.33
C ILE A 193 -18.76 30.67 8.10
N ASP A 194 -17.91 31.68 8.31
CA ASP A 194 -17.34 32.49 7.23
C ASP A 194 -16.51 31.64 6.26
N ASP A 195 -16.57 31.96 4.98
CA ASP A 195 -15.93 31.18 3.91
C ASP A 195 -14.41 31.20 3.99
N THR A 196 -13.81 32.28 4.50
CA THR A 196 -12.35 32.33 4.70
C THR A 196 -11.92 31.37 5.81
N VAL A 197 -12.73 31.26 6.87
CA VAL A 197 -12.51 30.35 7.99
C VAL A 197 -12.70 28.90 7.53
N ARG A 198 -13.77 28.62 6.77
CA ARG A 198 -14.04 27.32 6.14
C ARG A 198 -12.84 26.88 5.31
N ARG A 199 -12.43 27.70 4.33
CA ARG A 199 -11.28 27.46 3.46
C ARG A 199 -10.03 27.11 4.25
N ARG A 200 -9.69 27.92 5.27
CA ARG A 200 -8.49 27.71 6.08
C ARG A 200 -8.55 26.42 6.90
N LYS A 201 -9.70 26.10 7.50
CA LYS A 201 -9.86 24.88 8.30
C LYS A 201 -9.84 23.63 7.43
N VAL A 202 -10.62 23.59 6.35
CA VAL A 202 -10.67 22.45 5.41
C VAL A 202 -9.27 22.19 4.82
N THR A 203 -8.58 23.23 4.35
CA THR A 203 -7.22 23.10 3.79
C THR A 203 -6.23 22.55 4.83
N ARG A 204 -6.32 23.00 6.08
CA ARG A 204 -5.44 22.52 7.16
C ARG A 204 -5.68 21.06 7.49
N TYR A 205 -6.94 20.63 7.59
CA TYR A 205 -7.25 19.25 7.92
C TYR A 205 -6.87 18.29 6.78
N LEU A 206 -7.20 18.62 5.53
CA LEU A 206 -6.78 17.82 4.37
C LEU A 206 -5.24 17.82 4.19
N GLY A 207 -4.60 18.97 4.41
CA GLY A 207 -3.14 19.09 4.37
C GLY A 207 -2.45 18.30 5.50
N ALA A 208 -3.07 18.20 6.68
CA ALA A 208 -2.58 17.34 7.75
C ALA A 208 -2.70 15.86 7.37
N THR A 209 -3.82 15.43 6.79
CA THR A 209 -3.97 14.07 6.25
C THR A 209 -2.90 13.76 5.20
N TRP A 210 -2.68 14.68 4.26
CA TRP A 210 -1.67 14.56 3.21
C TRP A 210 -0.26 14.38 3.77
N PHE A 211 0.11 15.19 4.77
CA PHE A 211 1.41 15.08 5.42
C PHE A 211 1.58 13.74 6.15
N LEU A 212 0.58 13.31 6.91
CA LEU A 212 0.60 12.03 7.62
C LEU A 212 0.68 10.84 6.66
N ALA A 213 0.01 10.91 5.51
CA ALA A 213 0.07 9.90 4.47
C ALA A 213 1.47 9.78 3.83
N ILE A 214 2.12 10.92 3.55
CA ILE A 214 3.49 10.94 3.03
C ILE A 214 4.45 10.40 4.07
N LEU A 215 4.30 10.80 5.33
CA LEU A 215 5.09 10.28 6.44
C LEU A 215 4.97 8.76 6.53
N PHE A 216 3.75 8.23 6.49
CA PHE A 216 3.48 6.80 6.49
C PHE A 216 4.23 6.07 5.36
N LEU A 217 4.05 6.53 4.12
CA LEU A 217 4.66 5.86 2.96
C LEU A 217 6.19 5.98 2.98
N THR A 218 6.72 7.11 3.43
CA THR A 218 8.17 7.32 3.57
C THR A 218 8.76 6.36 4.59
N LEU A 219 8.13 6.24 5.77
CA LEU A 219 8.58 5.31 6.80
C LEU A 219 8.53 3.85 6.31
N LYS A 220 7.55 3.50 5.46
CA LYS A 220 7.50 2.16 4.83
C LYS A 220 8.63 1.93 3.83
N MET A 221 8.94 2.91 2.99
CA MET A 221 10.07 2.80 2.06
C MET A 221 11.41 2.69 2.80
N VAL A 222 11.56 3.43 3.92
CA VAL A 222 12.74 3.33 4.78
C VAL A 222 12.83 1.94 5.41
N GLU A 223 11.74 1.43 5.98
CA GLU A 223 11.67 0.08 6.58
C GLU A 223 12.07 -1.02 5.59
N TRP A 224 11.61 -0.94 4.34
CA TRP A 224 11.88 -1.97 3.33
C TRP A 224 13.31 -1.92 2.80
N PHE A 225 13.85 -0.73 2.54
CA PHE A 225 15.07 -0.58 1.73
C PHE A 225 16.28 0.04 2.44
N VAL A 226 16.07 0.81 3.51
CA VAL A 226 17.13 1.65 4.10
C VAL A 226 17.47 1.26 5.53
N GLY A 227 16.46 1.06 6.38
CA GLY A 227 16.62 0.86 7.81
C GLY A 227 16.64 2.19 8.58
N PHE A 228 16.58 2.12 9.91
CA PHE A 228 16.53 3.32 10.76
C PHE A 228 17.84 3.50 11.54
N PRO A 229 18.53 4.64 11.42
CA PRO A 229 19.67 4.94 12.27
C PRO A 229 19.19 5.19 13.70
N LEU A 230 19.84 4.56 14.68
CA LEU A 230 19.55 4.78 16.09
C LEU A 230 20.51 5.82 16.68
N PRO A 231 20.02 6.81 17.43
CA PRO A 231 20.87 7.65 18.28
C PRO A 231 21.69 6.80 19.25
N GLU A 232 22.89 7.28 19.60
CA GLU A 232 23.87 6.57 20.42
C GLU A 232 23.31 6.11 21.78
N PHE A 233 22.41 6.89 22.39
CA PHE A 233 21.75 6.52 23.65
C PHE A 233 20.78 5.32 23.52
N MET A 234 20.40 4.93 22.30
CA MET A 234 19.51 3.80 22.04
C MET A 234 20.26 2.52 21.62
N HIS A 235 21.58 2.59 21.41
CA HIS A 235 22.39 1.42 20.98
C HIS A 235 22.38 0.32 22.05
N GLU A 236 22.48 0.70 23.33
CA GLU A 236 22.43 -0.24 24.46
C GLU A 236 21.11 -1.04 24.49
N TYR A 237 20.01 -0.43 24.03
CA TYR A 237 18.71 -1.09 23.96
C TYR A 237 18.47 -1.87 22.67
N ASN A 238 19.38 -1.80 21.70
CA ASN A 238 19.33 -2.52 20.42
C ASN A 238 20.54 -3.47 20.27
N HIS A 239 20.91 -4.16 21.34
CA HIS A 239 22.03 -5.13 21.37
C HIS A 239 23.38 -4.55 20.90
N GLY A 240 23.58 -3.23 21.03
CA GLY A 240 24.78 -2.54 20.59
C GLY A 240 24.82 -2.18 19.10
N ASP A 241 23.78 -2.49 18.32
CA ASP A 241 23.72 -2.12 16.90
C ASP A 241 23.30 -0.64 16.74
N SER A 242 24.07 0.05 15.90
CA SER A 242 23.89 1.46 15.58
C SER A 242 22.70 1.74 14.66
N SER A 243 22.14 0.70 14.04
CA SER A 243 21.03 0.82 13.11
C SER A 243 20.07 -0.36 13.19
N ILE A 244 18.80 -0.06 12.90
CA ILE A 244 17.77 -1.04 12.62
C ILE A 244 17.91 -1.43 11.16
N LYS A 245 18.29 -2.68 10.90
CA LYS A 245 18.44 -3.19 9.53
C LYS A 245 17.10 -3.21 8.81
N SER A 246 17.15 -2.92 7.50
CA SER A 246 16.00 -3.04 6.60
C SER A 246 15.71 -4.49 6.24
N LEU A 247 14.48 -4.77 5.81
CA LEU A 247 14.13 -6.10 5.28
C LEU A 247 15.02 -6.50 4.10
N TYR A 248 15.42 -5.52 3.27
CA TYR A 248 16.35 -5.75 2.18
C TYR A 248 17.74 -6.22 2.67
N THR A 249 18.29 -5.53 3.67
CA THR A 249 19.61 -5.87 4.24
C THR A 249 19.60 -7.17 5.04
N GLU A 250 18.45 -7.56 5.59
CA GLU A 250 18.25 -8.86 6.25
C GLU A 250 18.04 -10.00 5.24
N GLY A 251 17.99 -9.71 3.94
CA GLY A 251 17.80 -10.73 2.89
C GLY A 251 16.36 -11.24 2.76
N TYR A 252 15.38 -10.59 3.41
CA TYR A 252 13.96 -10.93 3.28
C TYR A 252 13.41 -10.40 1.95
N LEU A 253 13.68 -11.12 0.86
CA LEU A 253 13.43 -10.72 -0.52
C LEU A 253 12.58 -11.73 -1.29
N ILE A 254 11.80 -11.24 -2.26
CA ILE A 254 10.96 -12.07 -3.14
C ILE A 254 11.80 -13.01 -4.03
N ASN A 255 13.00 -12.58 -4.41
CA ASN A 255 13.89 -13.30 -5.33
C ASN A 255 15.10 -13.89 -4.60
N ALA A 256 15.02 -14.10 -3.28
CA ALA A 256 16.10 -14.76 -2.57
C ALA A 256 16.09 -16.25 -2.91
N ASP A 257 17.17 -16.73 -3.55
CA ASP A 257 17.37 -18.17 -3.80
C ASP A 257 17.58 -18.96 -2.50
N SER A 258 18.01 -18.26 -1.45
CA SER A 258 18.17 -18.80 -0.10
C SER A 258 18.17 -17.68 0.93
N TYR A 259 17.42 -17.87 2.00
CA TYR A 259 17.37 -17.01 3.16
C TYR A 259 18.09 -17.66 4.33
N GLN A 260 18.93 -16.88 4.99
CA GLN A 260 19.79 -17.33 6.08
C GLN A 260 19.46 -16.50 7.32
N HIS A 261 18.84 -17.12 8.30
CA HIS A 261 18.61 -16.51 9.61
C HIS A 261 19.59 -17.11 10.60
N HIS A 262 20.19 -16.27 11.45
CA HIS A 262 21.09 -16.71 12.52
C HIS A 262 20.45 -17.70 13.51
N ALA A 263 19.12 -17.77 13.55
CA ALA A 263 18.37 -18.71 14.39
C ALA A 263 18.39 -20.14 13.83
N TYR A 264 18.82 -20.32 12.58
CA TYR A 264 18.92 -21.60 11.91
C TYR A 264 20.36 -22.04 11.68
N ASP A 265 21.26 -21.55 12.54
CA ASP A 265 22.68 -21.87 12.54
C ASP A 265 23.05 -22.46 13.90
N THR A 266 23.42 -23.73 13.92
CA THR A 266 23.83 -24.40 15.16
C THR A 266 25.07 -23.75 15.77
N HIS A 267 25.98 -23.22 14.95
CA HIS A 267 27.18 -22.55 15.44
C HIS A 267 26.86 -21.19 16.08
N TYR A 268 25.88 -20.46 15.54
CA TYR A 268 25.41 -19.23 16.16
C TYR A 268 24.78 -19.50 17.53
N ILE A 269 23.93 -20.53 17.64
CA ILE A 269 23.27 -20.95 18.88
C ILE A 269 24.32 -21.35 19.94
N GLU A 270 25.34 -22.12 19.57
CA GLU A 270 26.41 -22.52 20.50
C GLU A 270 27.24 -21.33 21.04
N THR A 271 27.33 -20.24 20.27
CA THR A 271 28.21 -19.10 20.58
C THR A 271 27.49 -17.91 21.24
N HIS A 272 26.16 -17.88 21.27
CA HIS A 272 25.36 -16.77 21.78
C HIS A 272 24.51 -17.17 23.00
N GLU A 273 24.83 -16.60 24.16
CA GLU A 273 24.06 -16.82 25.40
C GLU A 273 22.59 -16.39 25.22
N GLY A 274 21.66 -17.29 25.53
CA GLY A 274 20.21 -17.05 25.47
C GLY A 274 19.50 -17.65 24.25
N TYR A 275 20.24 -18.18 23.28
CA TYR A 275 19.68 -19.04 22.23
C TYR A 275 20.14 -20.47 22.48
N GLU A 276 19.21 -21.36 22.82
CA GLU A 276 19.50 -22.78 23.04
C GLU A 276 18.61 -23.63 22.16
N LEU A 277 19.20 -24.66 21.56
CA LEU A 277 18.46 -25.64 20.80
C LEU A 277 17.67 -26.49 21.80
N PRO A 278 16.33 -26.59 21.70
CA PRO A 278 15.53 -27.31 22.68
C PRO A 278 16.02 -28.74 22.86
N GLU A 279 16.25 -29.18 24.10
CA GLU A 279 16.80 -30.52 24.40
C GLU A 279 15.86 -31.66 23.93
N ASP A 280 14.57 -31.35 23.78
CA ASP A 280 13.54 -32.26 23.27
C ASP A 280 13.41 -32.24 21.73
N SER A 281 14.14 -31.36 21.03
CA SER A 281 14.14 -31.32 19.57
C SER A 281 14.84 -32.53 18.96
N ALA A 282 14.39 -32.93 17.76
CA ALA A 282 14.98 -34.05 17.04
C ALA A 282 16.42 -33.75 16.61
N LEU A 283 16.71 -32.52 16.16
CA LEU A 283 18.05 -32.08 15.78
C LEU A 283 19.04 -32.22 16.95
N TYR A 284 18.65 -31.81 18.16
CA TYR A 284 19.48 -31.96 19.35
C TYR A 284 19.82 -33.43 19.63
N ALA A 285 18.81 -34.31 19.60
CA ALA A 285 19.01 -35.75 19.77
C ALA A 285 19.90 -36.36 18.67
N MET A 286 19.74 -35.93 17.42
CA MET A 286 20.55 -36.40 16.29
C MET A 286 22.01 -35.95 16.38
N MET A 287 22.25 -34.72 16.84
CA MET A 287 23.60 -34.18 17.10
C MET A 287 24.27 -34.94 18.24
N GLN A 288 23.57 -35.20 19.34
CA GLN A 288 24.10 -36.03 20.43
C GLN A 288 24.42 -37.47 20.01
N ALA A 289 23.59 -38.05 19.14
CA ALA A 289 23.81 -39.38 18.58
C ALA A 289 24.93 -39.41 17.51
N GLY A 290 25.47 -38.26 17.10
CA GLY A 290 26.47 -38.14 16.03
C GLY A 290 25.93 -38.49 14.64
N THR A 291 24.60 -38.48 14.48
CA THR A 291 23.91 -38.82 13.22
C THR A 291 23.64 -37.60 12.33
N HIS A 292 23.68 -36.39 12.89
CA HIS A 292 23.60 -35.13 12.17
C HIS A 292 24.78 -34.23 12.60
N PRO A 293 25.57 -33.66 11.65
CA PRO A 293 26.76 -32.89 11.97
C PRO A 293 26.47 -31.48 12.53
N GLY A 294 25.19 -31.06 12.52
CA GLY A 294 24.81 -29.66 12.70
C GLY A 294 25.03 -28.87 11.41
N GLY A 295 25.09 -27.55 11.51
CA GLY A 295 25.37 -26.65 10.39
C GLY A 295 24.35 -25.54 10.26
N HIS A 296 24.29 -24.95 9.06
CA HIS A 296 23.40 -23.84 8.74
C HIS A 296 22.27 -24.28 7.78
N MET A 297 21.01 -24.13 8.21
CA MET A 297 19.84 -24.38 7.34
C MET A 297 19.54 -23.17 6.46
N MET A 298 19.36 -23.42 5.16
CA MET A 298 18.96 -22.39 4.20
C MET A 298 17.47 -22.49 3.95
N ALA A 299 16.72 -21.43 4.24
CA ALA A 299 15.27 -21.38 4.05
C ALA A 299 14.92 -20.81 2.68
N ASP A 300 14.02 -21.44 1.94
CA ASP A 300 13.34 -20.81 0.81
C ASP A 300 12.07 -20.11 1.32
N ILE A 301 12.16 -18.78 1.41
CA ILE A 301 11.10 -17.90 1.93
C ILE A 301 10.30 -17.21 0.82
N GLN A 302 10.44 -17.63 -0.44
CA GLN A 302 9.84 -16.92 -1.57
C GLN A 302 8.33 -16.71 -1.37
N VAL A 303 7.62 -17.71 -0.85
CA VAL A 303 6.18 -17.64 -0.58
C VAL A 303 5.84 -16.63 0.51
N SER A 304 6.56 -16.64 1.64
CA SER A 304 6.28 -15.72 2.75
C SER A 304 6.64 -14.28 2.37
N ALA A 305 7.79 -14.07 1.74
CA ALA A 305 8.19 -12.76 1.24
C ALA A 305 7.21 -12.23 0.18
N THR A 306 6.79 -13.05 -0.78
CA THR A 306 5.83 -12.65 -1.82
C THR A 306 4.49 -12.25 -1.20
N THR A 307 3.94 -13.06 -0.29
CA THR A 307 2.65 -12.74 0.34
C THR A 307 2.72 -11.47 1.19
N PHE A 308 3.85 -11.22 1.87
CA PHE A 308 4.11 -9.97 2.59
C PHE A 308 4.17 -8.76 1.65
N TYR A 309 5.08 -8.75 0.68
CA TYR A 309 5.31 -7.60 -0.20
C TYR A 309 4.15 -7.33 -1.16
N VAL A 310 3.47 -8.35 -1.66
CA VAL A 310 2.28 -8.15 -2.51
C VAL A 310 1.15 -7.53 -1.68
N THR A 311 0.92 -7.99 -0.46
CA THR A 311 -0.16 -7.46 0.39
C THR A 311 0.13 -6.03 0.85
N THR A 312 1.31 -5.81 1.43
CA THR A 312 1.73 -4.50 1.93
C THR A 312 2.00 -3.51 0.79
N GLY A 313 2.52 -3.96 -0.34
CA GLY A 313 2.70 -3.19 -1.57
C GLY A 313 1.39 -2.78 -2.22
N THR A 314 0.40 -3.67 -2.26
CA THR A 314 -0.95 -3.31 -2.73
C THR A 314 -1.56 -2.23 -1.83
N HIS A 315 -1.43 -2.35 -0.50
CA HIS A 315 -1.84 -1.30 0.42
C HIS A 315 -1.08 0.01 0.20
N GLY A 316 0.24 -0.03 0.06
CA GLY A 316 1.07 1.14 -0.25
C GLY A 316 0.66 1.84 -1.54
N ALA A 317 0.31 1.08 -2.59
CA ALA A 317 -0.22 1.62 -3.84
C ALA A 317 -1.56 2.35 -3.65
N HIS A 318 -2.44 1.82 -2.79
CA HIS A 318 -3.69 2.49 -2.42
C HIS A 318 -3.45 3.78 -1.65
N VAL A 319 -2.53 3.77 -0.68
CA VAL A 319 -2.13 4.99 0.05
C VAL A 319 -1.58 6.03 -0.92
N PHE A 320 -0.73 5.63 -1.86
CA PHE A 320 -0.17 6.51 -2.89
C PHE A 320 -1.26 7.12 -3.79
N GLY A 321 -2.20 6.31 -4.29
CA GLY A 321 -3.37 6.80 -5.03
C GLY A 321 -4.20 7.80 -4.21
N GLY A 322 -4.35 7.54 -2.91
CA GLY A 322 -5.01 8.47 -1.99
C GLY A 322 -4.23 9.77 -1.76
N ILE A 323 -2.89 9.75 -1.75
CA ILE A 323 -2.05 10.96 -1.69
C ILE A 323 -2.26 11.83 -2.94
N ILE A 324 -2.38 11.22 -4.13
CA ILE A 324 -2.69 11.96 -5.37
C ILE A 324 -4.06 12.66 -5.22
N GLY A 325 -5.08 11.93 -4.75
CA GLY A 325 -6.40 12.49 -4.44
C GLY A 325 -6.35 13.62 -3.40
N LEU A 326 -5.63 13.43 -2.29
CA LEU A 326 -5.42 14.44 -1.25
C LEU A 326 -4.71 15.68 -1.77
N THR A 327 -3.74 15.52 -2.67
CA THR A 327 -3.02 16.65 -3.28
C THR A 327 -4.00 17.52 -4.05
N TYR A 328 -4.84 16.90 -4.89
CA TYR A 328 -5.88 17.61 -5.62
C TYR A 328 -6.89 18.27 -4.68
N MET A 329 -7.42 17.55 -3.69
CA MET A 329 -8.43 18.08 -2.78
C MET A 329 -7.88 19.20 -1.89
N THR A 330 -6.66 19.08 -1.40
CA THR A 330 -5.99 20.13 -0.62
C THR A 330 -5.79 21.38 -1.49
N PHE A 331 -5.44 21.20 -2.76
CA PHE A 331 -5.34 22.31 -3.70
C PHE A 331 -6.70 22.97 -3.99
N LYS A 332 -7.76 22.19 -4.24
CA LYS A 332 -9.15 22.67 -4.39
C LYS A 332 -9.61 23.42 -3.14
N ALA A 333 -9.34 22.89 -1.94
CA ALA A 333 -9.60 23.56 -0.68
C ALA A 333 -8.85 24.88 -0.58
N SER A 334 -7.58 24.90 -0.94
CA SER A 334 -6.75 26.10 -0.89
C SER A 334 -7.26 27.22 -1.81
N ARG A 335 -8.07 26.92 -2.83
CA ARG A 335 -8.72 27.90 -3.72
C ARG A 335 -10.14 28.29 -3.28
N GLY A 336 -10.67 27.67 -2.22
CA GLY A 336 -12.03 27.90 -1.76
C GLY A 336 -13.10 27.10 -2.51
N GLY A 337 -12.73 26.02 -3.21
CA GLY A 337 -13.66 25.22 -4.02
C GLY A 337 -14.65 24.34 -3.23
N TYR A 338 -14.68 24.45 -1.90
CA TYR A 338 -15.57 23.66 -1.03
C TYR A 338 -16.59 24.56 -0.33
N THR A 339 -17.86 24.34 -0.64
CA THR A 339 -19.02 24.97 -0.01
C THR A 339 -19.91 23.90 0.64
N PRO A 340 -20.89 24.25 1.49
CA PRO A 340 -21.79 23.27 2.10
C PRO A 340 -22.46 22.34 1.08
N ASP A 341 -22.81 22.88 -0.09
CA ASP A 341 -23.49 22.12 -1.15
C ASP A 341 -22.53 21.31 -2.05
N ASN A 342 -21.22 21.65 -1.99
CA ASN A 342 -20.15 21.12 -2.83
C ASN A 342 -19.03 20.44 -2.03
N ALA A 343 -19.39 19.77 -0.92
CA ALA A 343 -18.46 19.03 -0.06
C ALA A 343 -18.50 17.51 -0.27
N VAL A 344 -19.17 17.04 -1.33
CA VAL A 344 -19.48 15.62 -1.54
C VAL A 344 -18.24 14.82 -1.94
N SER A 345 -17.34 15.39 -2.72
CA SER A 345 -16.04 14.76 -3.00
C SER A 345 -15.21 14.46 -1.74
N ILE A 346 -15.29 15.29 -0.68
CA ILE A 346 -14.65 14.99 0.60
C ILE A 346 -15.28 13.78 1.28
N GLU A 347 -16.60 13.61 1.17
CA GLU A 347 -17.30 12.44 1.70
C GLU A 347 -16.87 11.16 0.98
N TYR A 348 -16.82 11.17 -0.35
CA TYR A 348 -16.41 10.02 -1.15
C TYR A 348 -14.96 9.63 -0.90
N PHE A 349 -14.08 10.62 -0.86
CA PHE A 349 -12.68 10.40 -0.49
C PHE A 349 -12.54 9.91 0.95
N GLY A 350 -13.33 10.43 1.89
CA GLY A 350 -13.36 9.96 3.27
C GLY A 350 -13.72 8.48 3.39
N LEU A 351 -14.70 7.99 2.61
CA LEU A 351 -15.02 6.56 2.56
C LEU A 351 -13.81 5.71 2.08
N TYR A 352 -13.12 6.16 1.04
CA TYR A 352 -11.90 5.52 0.54
C TYR A 352 -10.76 5.54 1.57
N TRP A 353 -10.52 6.69 2.18
CA TRP A 353 -9.42 6.86 3.14
C TRP A 353 -9.63 6.01 4.40
N HIS A 354 -10.87 5.95 4.91
CA HIS A 354 -11.23 5.06 6.01
C HIS A 354 -11.09 3.57 5.66
N PHE A 355 -11.37 3.20 4.41
CA PHE A 355 -11.12 1.84 3.93
C PHE A 355 -9.62 1.51 3.96
N VAL A 356 -8.77 2.39 3.42
CA VAL A 356 -7.30 2.20 3.42
C VAL A 356 -6.75 2.10 4.85
N ASP A 357 -7.28 2.90 5.77
CA ASP A 357 -6.93 2.83 7.20
C ASP A 357 -7.37 1.51 7.85
N LEU A 358 -8.62 1.08 7.61
CA LEU A 358 -9.13 -0.20 8.11
C LEU A 358 -8.30 -1.39 7.61
N VAL A 359 -7.91 -1.39 6.33
CA VAL A 359 -7.04 -2.41 5.77
C VAL A 359 -5.71 -2.44 6.51
N TRP A 360 -5.10 -1.28 6.81
CA TRP A 360 -3.84 -1.23 7.56
C TRP A 360 -3.98 -1.79 8.98
N VAL A 361 -5.07 -1.46 9.67
CA VAL A 361 -5.38 -1.98 11.01
C VAL A 361 -5.49 -3.52 11.01
N LEU A 362 -5.78 -4.14 9.87
CA LEU A 362 -5.71 -5.59 9.68
C LEU A 362 -4.31 -6.06 9.23
N VAL A 363 -3.67 -5.39 8.28
CA VAL A 363 -2.31 -5.75 7.82
C VAL A 363 -1.33 -5.80 8.98
N PHE A 364 -1.36 -4.81 9.86
CA PHE A 364 -0.43 -4.70 10.97
C PHE A 364 -0.45 -5.94 11.89
N PRO A 365 -1.55 -6.35 12.54
CA PRO A 365 -1.54 -7.54 13.38
C PRO A 365 -1.22 -8.83 12.62
N PHE A 366 -1.73 -9.03 11.40
CA PHE A 366 -1.54 -10.28 10.67
C PHE A 366 -0.11 -10.49 10.14
N PHE A 367 0.59 -9.42 9.75
CA PHE A 367 1.91 -9.50 9.11
C PHE A 367 3.06 -8.99 9.99
N TYR A 368 2.78 -8.15 11.00
CA TYR A 368 3.80 -7.55 11.87
C TYR A 368 3.80 -8.11 13.29
N LEU A 369 2.72 -8.74 13.75
CA LEU A 369 2.64 -9.29 15.12
C LEU A 369 2.44 -10.81 15.16
N TYR A 370 1.66 -11.37 14.23
CA TYR A 370 1.27 -12.78 14.20
C TYR A 370 2.17 -13.65 13.31
#